data_AF-A0A0G4ASA0-F1
#
_entry.id   AF-A0A0G4ASA0-F1
#
_cell.length_a   1.000
_cell.length_b   1.000
_cell.length_c   1.000
_cell.angle_alpha   90.00
_cell.angle_beta   90.00
_cell.angle_gamma   90.00
#
_symmetry.space_group_name_H-M   'P 1'
#
loop_
_entity.id
_entity.type
_entity.pdbx_description
1 polymer ?
#
loop_
_entity_poly.entity_id
_entity_poly.type
_entity_poly.pdbx_seq_one_letter_code
_entity_poly.pdbx_strand_id
1 'polypeptide(L)'
;MNIRSKKTRIYLVAIMLAVALTALIMTNRNASREEGGEAILSWNANKETDVIGYRVYYGTEKRTGECPLGGYADKIDVGNRTTHTVTNLEKGKRYYFSTTSYNKGGKESCFSQEVSKEIK
;
A
#
# COMPACT_ATOMS: atom_id res chain seq x y z
N MET A 1 -45.29 -47.86 -4.02
CA MET A 1 -44.42 -46.68 -4.31
C MET A 1 -43.10 -46.83 -3.55
N ASN A 2 -41.96 -46.88 -4.25
CA ASN A 2 -40.67 -47.36 -3.72
C ASN A 2 -39.97 -46.33 -2.80
N ILE A 3 -39.79 -46.67 -1.52
CA ILE A 3 -39.18 -45.82 -0.49
C ILE A 3 -37.75 -45.39 -0.87
N ARG A 4 -37.01 -46.24 -1.62
CA ARG A 4 -35.65 -45.96 -2.10
C ARG A 4 -35.63 -44.79 -3.09
N SER A 5 -36.63 -44.69 -3.97
CA SER A 5 -36.75 -43.61 -4.97
C SER A 5 -37.07 -42.24 -4.33
N LYS A 6 -37.88 -42.21 -3.26
CA LYS A 6 -38.19 -40.98 -2.52
C LYS A 6 -36.96 -40.41 -1.83
N LYS A 7 -36.15 -41.26 -1.18
CA LYS A 7 -34.90 -40.84 -0.52
C LYS A 7 -33.92 -40.25 -1.53
N THR A 8 -33.71 -40.89 -2.68
CA THR A 8 -32.82 -40.38 -3.74
C THR A 8 -33.25 -39.00 -4.24
N ARG A 9 -34.55 -38.77 -4.46
CA ARG A 9 -35.06 -37.45 -4.89
C ARG A 9 -34.83 -36.36 -3.84
N ILE A 10 -35.00 -36.67 -2.55
CA ILE A 10 -34.76 -35.73 -1.45
C ILE A 10 -33.27 -35.36 -1.37
N TYR A 11 -32.37 -36.34 -1.49
CA TYR A 11 -30.92 -36.08 -1.49
C TYR A 11 -30.48 -35.22 -2.68
N LEU A 12 -31.02 -35.47 -3.88
CA LEU A 12 -30.69 -34.67 -5.06
C LEU A 12 -31.15 -33.21 -4.91
N VAL A 13 -32.35 -32.98 -4.36
CA VAL A 13 -32.84 -31.61 -4.10
C VAL A 13 -32.00 -30.90 -3.03
N ALA A 14 -31.61 -31.60 -1.96
CA ALA A 14 -30.77 -31.03 -0.91
C ALA A 14 -29.37 -30.64 -1.43
N ILE A 15 -28.77 -31.47 -2.30
CA ILE A 15 -27.48 -31.17 -2.93
C ILE A 15 -27.61 -29.95 -3.86
N MET A 16 -28.67 -29.87 -4.68
CA MET A 16 -28.91 -28.73 -5.57
C MET A 16 -29.11 -27.41 -4.79
N LEU A 17 -29.82 -27.46 -3.66
CA LEU A 17 -30.01 -26.30 -2.78
C LEU A 17 -28.70 -25.88 -2.09
N ALA A 18 -27.87 -26.83 -1.67
CA ALA A 18 -26.57 -26.55 -1.08
C ALA A 18 -25.61 -25.90 -2.10
N VAL A 19 -25.63 -26.37 -3.35
CA VAL A 19 -24.82 -25.78 -4.46
C VAL A 19 -25.31 -24.37 -4.83
N ALA A 20 -26.62 -24.14 -4.82
CA ALA A 20 -27.17 -22.80 -5.05
C ALA A 20 -26.82 -21.83 -3.91
N LEU A 21 -26.79 -22.31 -2.66
CA LEU A 21 -26.45 -21.50 -1.49
C LEU A 21 -24.95 -21.15 -1.45
N THR A 22 -24.06 -22.07 -1.86
CA THR A 22 -22.62 -21.77 -1.99
C THR A 22 -22.34 -20.79 -3.14
N ALA A 23 -23.08 -20.89 -4.25
CA ALA A 23 -22.95 -19.95 -5.36
C ALA A 23 -23.42 -18.52 -4.99
N LEU A 24 -24.45 -18.39 -4.16
CA LEU A 24 -24.97 -17.09 -3.69
C LEU A 24 -23.98 -16.31 -2.80
N ILE A 25 -23.11 -17.02 -2.07
CA ILE A 25 -22.10 -16.42 -1.18
C ILE A 25 -20.88 -15.90 -1.99
N MET A 26 -20.71 -16.36 -3.24
CA MET A 26 -19.54 -16.05 -4.08
C MET A 26 -19.69 -14.75 -4.89
N THR A 27 -20.88 -14.18 -4.97
CA THR A 27 -21.15 -13.00 -5.81
C THR A 27 -21.29 -11.74 -4.96
N ASN A 28 -20.16 -11.19 -4.52
CA ASN A 28 -19.98 -9.75 -4.28
C ASN A 28 -18.51 -9.44 -3.98
N ARG A 29 -17.70 -9.38 -5.03
CA ARG A 29 -16.35 -8.80 -4.97
C ARG A 29 -16.17 -7.72 -6.04
N ASN A 30 -17.17 -6.87 -6.18
CA ASN A 30 -16.96 -5.58 -6.83
C ASN A 30 -16.65 -4.56 -5.73
N ALA A 31 -15.49 -4.73 -5.08
CA ALA A 31 -14.89 -3.61 -4.37
C ALA A 31 -14.42 -2.64 -5.46
N SER A 32 -15.19 -1.58 -5.72
CA SER A 32 -14.62 -0.40 -6.37
C SER A 32 -13.42 -0.02 -5.52
N ARG A 33 -12.20 -0.16 -6.07
CA ARG A 33 -11.02 0.45 -5.43
C ARG A 33 -11.34 1.94 -5.40
N GLU A 34 -11.65 2.49 -4.23
CA GLU A 34 -11.52 3.92 -4.06
C GLU A 34 -10.07 4.23 -4.38
N GLU A 35 -9.84 4.91 -5.50
CA GLU A 35 -8.52 5.36 -5.87
C GLU A 35 -8.12 6.38 -4.82
N GLY A 36 -7.16 5.99 -3.97
CA GLY A 36 -6.56 6.89 -2.99
C GLY A 36 -5.91 8.07 -3.70
N GLY A 37 -5.70 9.16 -2.99
CA GLY A 37 -5.01 10.31 -3.56
C GLY A 37 -3.50 10.06 -3.70
N GLU A 38 -2.81 11.07 -4.21
CA GLU A 38 -1.38 10.98 -4.52
C GLU A 38 -0.57 12.22 -4.12
N ALA A 39 0.72 11.98 -3.87
CA ALA A 39 1.72 13.01 -3.66
C ALA A 39 2.90 12.78 -4.59
N ILE A 40 3.21 13.78 -5.42
CA ILE A 40 4.41 13.79 -6.25
C ILE A 40 5.51 14.49 -5.47
N LEU A 41 6.60 13.78 -5.20
CA LEU A 41 7.80 14.32 -4.60
C LEU A 41 8.84 14.56 -5.69
N SER A 42 9.61 15.62 -5.52
CA SER A 42 10.81 15.90 -6.31
C SER A 42 11.87 16.49 -5.40
N TRP A 43 13.12 16.15 -5.65
CA TRP A 43 14.26 16.65 -4.88
C TRP A 43 15.47 16.85 -5.78
N ASN A 44 16.43 17.66 -5.31
CA ASN A 44 17.69 17.84 -6.01
C ASN A 44 18.59 16.63 -5.77
N ALA A 45 19.27 16.16 -6.81
CA ALA A 45 20.27 15.13 -6.67
C ALA A 45 21.43 15.61 -5.77
N ASN A 46 21.91 14.72 -4.91
CA ASN A 46 23.16 14.86 -4.19
C ASN A 46 24.36 14.99 -5.16
N LYS A 47 25.41 15.69 -4.72
CA LYS A 47 26.64 15.91 -5.53
C LYS A 47 27.70 14.87 -5.26
N GLU A 48 27.55 14.15 -4.15
CA GLU A 48 28.44 13.10 -3.70
C GLU A 48 28.41 11.92 -4.68
N THR A 49 29.59 11.49 -5.14
CA THR A 49 29.72 10.47 -6.19
C THR A 49 29.41 9.05 -5.71
N ASP A 50 29.38 8.82 -4.40
CA ASP A 50 29.10 7.52 -3.81
C ASP A 50 27.60 7.29 -3.54
N VAL A 51 26.74 8.30 -3.74
CA VAL A 51 25.28 8.16 -3.68
C VAL A 51 24.80 7.34 -4.88
N ILE A 52 24.13 6.23 -4.60
CA ILE A 52 23.58 5.34 -5.64
C ILE A 52 22.06 5.31 -5.69
N GLY A 53 21.39 5.88 -4.70
CA GLY A 53 19.94 5.93 -4.66
C GLY A 53 19.37 6.67 -3.47
N TYR A 54 18.05 6.68 -3.41
CA TYR A 54 17.26 7.40 -2.43
C TYR A 54 16.16 6.52 -1.86
N ARG A 55 15.72 6.86 -0.65
CA ARG A 55 14.49 6.33 -0.04
C ARG A 55 13.55 7.47 0.28
N VAL A 56 12.27 7.29 -0.05
CA VAL A 56 11.19 8.19 0.33
C VAL A 56 10.54 7.63 1.59
N TYR A 57 10.40 8.46 2.61
CA TYR A 57 9.72 8.13 3.85
C TYR A 57 8.47 8.98 4.00
N TYR A 58 7.37 8.39 4.49
CA TYR A 58 6.11 9.10 4.63
C TYR A 58 5.19 8.51 5.70
N GLY A 59 4.29 9.34 6.21
CA GLY A 59 3.29 8.93 7.20
C GLY A 59 2.36 10.07 7.60
N THR A 60 1.35 9.76 8.42
CA THR A 60 0.41 10.77 8.95
C THR A 60 0.92 11.45 10.22
N GLU A 61 2.03 10.99 10.76
CA GLU A 61 2.74 11.57 11.89
C GLU A 61 4.06 12.19 11.43
N LYS A 62 4.50 13.22 12.13
CA LYS A 62 5.83 13.83 11.90
C LYS A 62 6.92 12.85 12.29
N ARG A 63 8.07 12.92 11.62
CA ARG A 63 9.21 12.08 12.00
C ARG A 63 9.73 12.39 13.40
N THR A 64 10.18 11.35 14.09
CA THR A 64 11.00 11.48 15.29
C THR A 64 12.47 11.21 14.95
N GLY A 65 13.37 12.12 15.34
CA GLY A 65 14.81 12.02 15.06
C GLY A 65 15.22 12.47 13.65
N GLU A 66 16.54 12.60 13.44
CA GLU A 66 17.14 13.23 12.25
C GLU A 66 17.86 12.25 11.31
N CYS A 67 18.47 11.18 11.84
CA CYS A 67 19.26 10.20 11.09
C CYS A 67 18.89 8.80 11.60
N PRO A 68 18.69 7.80 10.76
CA PRO A 68 17.53 6.95 10.94
C PRO A 68 17.70 5.97 12.12
N LEU A 69 16.87 6.11 13.15
CA LEU A 69 16.03 5.03 13.68
C LEU A 69 14.85 5.66 14.44
N GLY A 70 13.62 5.19 14.16
CA GLY A 70 12.38 5.74 14.71
C GLY A 70 11.73 6.84 13.86
N GLY A 71 11.65 6.66 12.53
CA GLY A 71 11.02 7.62 11.63
C GLY A 71 9.56 7.31 11.32
N TYR A 72 9.13 7.78 10.16
CA TYR A 72 7.81 7.59 9.58
C TYR A 72 7.29 6.14 9.55
N ALA A 73 5.98 5.99 9.39
CA ALA A 73 5.30 4.69 9.27
C ALA A 73 5.76 3.89 8.04
N ASP A 74 5.94 4.56 6.90
CA ASP A 74 6.23 3.91 5.63
C ASP A 74 7.51 4.44 4.97
N LYS A 75 8.14 3.57 4.16
CA LYS A 75 9.28 3.93 3.32
C LYS A 75 9.30 3.16 2.00
N ILE A 76 9.84 3.78 0.95
CA ILE A 76 9.96 3.23 -0.39
C ILE A 76 11.37 3.47 -0.90
N ASP A 77 12.04 2.41 -1.37
CA ASP A 77 13.29 2.55 -2.12
C ASP A 77 12.98 2.95 -3.56
N VAL A 78 13.48 4.12 -3.98
CA VAL A 78 13.18 4.70 -5.29
C VAL A 78 14.39 4.63 -6.23
N GLY A 79 15.48 3.98 -5.80
CA GLY A 79 16.73 3.91 -6.55
C GLY A 79 17.31 5.28 -6.84
N ASN A 80 17.92 5.46 -8.01
CA ASN A 80 18.58 6.69 -8.42
C ASN A 80 17.65 7.80 -8.94
N ARG A 81 16.32 7.66 -8.75
CA ARG A 81 15.34 8.65 -9.19
C ARG A 81 15.37 9.87 -8.26
N THR A 82 15.04 11.04 -8.81
CA THR A 82 14.88 12.30 -8.07
C THR A 82 13.43 12.79 -8.03
N THR A 83 12.51 11.94 -8.49
CA THR A 83 11.07 12.16 -8.40
C THR A 83 10.35 10.84 -8.17
N HIS A 84 9.27 10.89 -7.40
CA HIS A 84 8.44 9.73 -7.12
C HIS A 84 7.00 10.13 -6.79
N THR A 85 6.03 9.38 -7.30
CA THR A 85 4.62 9.52 -6.94
C THR A 85 4.25 8.47 -5.90
N VAL A 86 3.87 8.93 -4.70
CA VAL A 86 3.27 8.08 -3.67
C VAL A 86 1.77 8.03 -3.90
N THR A 87 1.25 6.84 -4.19
CA THR A 87 -0.17 6.59 -4.52
C THR A 87 -0.90 5.91 -3.37
N ASN A 88 -2.21 5.73 -3.50
CA ASN A 88 -3.06 5.07 -2.49
C ASN A 88 -3.01 5.75 -1.11
N LEU A 89 -2.79 7.07 -1.10
CA LEU A 89 -2.85 7.84 0.14
C LEU A 89 -4.30 8.14 0.49
N GLU A 90 -4.62 8.15 1.77
CA GLU A 90 -5.99 8.44 2.21
C GLU A 90 -6.31 9.92 1.98
N LYS A 91 -7.41 10.18 1.27
CA LYS A 91 -7.89 11.54 0.98
C LYS A 91 -8.37 12.23 2.26
N GLY A 92 -8.19 13.54 2.33
CA GLY A 92 -8.49 14.36 3.52
C GLY A 92 -7.46 14.25 4.65
N LYS A 93 -6.41 13.42 4.50
CA LYS A 93 -5.32 13.33 5.48
C LYS A 93 -4.11 14.17 5.08
N ARG A 94 -3.45 14.74 6.08
CA ARG A 94 -2.12 15.33 5.94
C ARG A 94 -1.06 14.25 6.09
N TYR A 95 -0.20 14.15 5.09
CA TYR A 95 0.99 13.31 5.11
C TYR A 95 2.24 14.18 5.22
N TYR A 96 3.24 13.63 5.90
CA TYR A 96 4.58 14.18 6.04
C TYR A 96 5.56 13.32 5.27
N PHE A 97 6.59 13.93 4.70
CA PHE A 97 7.52 13.27 3.80
C PHE A 97 8.96 13.74 4.04
N SER A 98 9.91 12.83 3.89
CA SER A 98 11.34 13.13 3.76
C SER A 98 12.02 12.14 2.83
N THR A 99 13.20 12.50 2.34
CA THR A 99 14.07 11.59 1.60
C THR A 99 15.38 11.35 2.33
N THR A 100 15.96 10.17 2.17
CA THR A 100 17.38 9.92 2.47
C THR A 100 18.08 9.52 1.18
N SER A 101 19.39 9.75 1.11
CA SER A 101 20.27 9.14 0.11
C SER A 101 20.97 7.92 0.72
N TYR A 102 21.38 6.96 -0.09
CA TYR A 102 22.24 5.85 0.35
C TYR A 102 23.36 5.54 -0.63
N ASN A 103 24.47 5.05 -0.09
CA ASN A 103 25.64 4.63 -0.87
C ASN A 103 25.67 3.11 -1.13
N LYS A 104 26.69 2.63 -1.85
CA LYS A 104 26.87 1.19 -2.18
C LYS A 104 26.94 0.28 -0.95
N GLY A 105 27.37 0.80 0.20
CA GLY A 105 27.40 0.06 1.46
C GLY A 105 26.04 0.01 2.17
N GLY A 106 24.98 0.58 1.57
CA GLY A 106 23.65 0.67 2.17
C GLY A 106 23.53 1.70 3.29
N LYS A 107 24.60 2.48 3.56
CA LYS A 107 24.58 3.52 4.60
C LYS A 107 23.71 4.67 4.14
N GLU A 108 22.67 4.95 4.92
CA GLU A 108 21.77 6.08 4.68
C GLU A 108 22.31 7.38 5.27
N SER A 109 21.99 8.49 4.61
CA SER A 109 22.11 9.83 5.16
C SER A 109 21.06 10.09 6.25
N CYS A 110 21.16 11.25 6.90
CA CYS A 110 20.05 11.84 7.62
C CYS A 110 18.90 12.20 6.68
N PHE A 111 17.71 12.37 7.24
CA PHE A 111 16.53 12.83 6.49
C PHE A 111 16.77 14.22 5.89
N SER A 112 16.17 14.47 4.74
CA SER A 112 15.94 15.82 4.23
C SER A 112 15.12 16.65 5.22
N GLN A 113 14.93 17.93 4.89
CA GLN A 113 13.85 18.70 5.51
C GLN A 113 12.52 17.97 5.32
N GLU A 114 11.72 17.94 6.39
CA GLU A 114 10.35 17.41 6.34
C GLU A 114 9.45 18.37 5.59
N VAL A 115 8.64 17.82 4.68
CA VAL A 115 7.59 18.55 3.97
C VAL A 115 6.26 17.87 4.24
N SER A 116 5.14 18.58 4.05
CA SER A 116 3.81 18.00 4.25
C SER A 116 2.85 18.36 3.14
N LYS A 117 1.86 17.50 2.89
CA LYS A 117 0.81 17.71 1.91
C LYS A 117 -0.51 17.14 2.42
N GLU A 118 -1.59 17.89 2.23
CA GLU A 118 -2.95 17.39 2.40
C GLU A 118 -3.41 16.72 1.09
N ILE A 119 -3.87 15.48 1.20
CA ILE A 119 -4.27 14.66 0.06
C ILE A 119 -5.71 14.97 -0.29
N LYS A 120 -5.97 15.27 -1.57
CA LYS A 120 -7.30 15.60 -2.10
C LYS A 120 -7.91 14.41 -2.81
#